data_AF-U1GXL1-F1
#
_entry.id   AF-U1GXL1-F1
#
_cell.length_a   1.000
_cell.length_b   1.000
_cell.length_c   1.000
_cell.angle_alpha   90.00
_cell.angle_beta   90.00
_cell.angle_gamma   90.00
#
_symmetry.space_group_name_H-M   'P 1'
#
loop_
_entity.id
_entity.type
_entity.pdbx_description
1 polymer ?
#
loop_
_entity_poly.entity_id
_entity_poly.type
_entity_poly.pdbx_seq_one_letter_code
_entity_poly.pdbx_strand_id
1 'polypeptide(L)'
;MPPFSRGGSHLLRRLQTRASSSKPPTNKPPSPTSKLPSKLLPKRPLNSRPTTLESRRTARAKPSAEKPVAEKKVSSFDPLYGFTVLRISLSQSLASFLRQVHKQHARLPQPIRYTINFIYLLGVAFALIVPPVIVFRNHFYDIIRVTGPSMSPYLNTDFEDGATSVHDITRSTDRILLKLYRPRYDLRRGMVVAFRTPHDPERWAIKRIVALQGDRVYPLAHYPGLEALCGKGLIVPFGHMWVEGDVSDSNKKDSSMDSNIYGPVSTGLVLGKALNVNTSLFGRWIPIDSDHFKLPGRVQIDAVTLQDPDEEHQSQQFEAIFQNGKAIEILEALKRGLREEEGVQRCKENPELLDLFHIIRTQAKRQTYKRDSQTAEVATSLLEVVDDLLAD
;
A
#
# COMPACT_ATOMS: atom_id res chain seq x y z
N MET A 1 -50.07 7.36 54.70
CA MET A 1 -50.82 6.13 54.36
C MET A 1 -49.88 5.18 53.62
N PRO A 2 -49.68 3.94 54.09
CA PRO A 2 -49.18 2.81 53.28
C PRO A 2 -50.38 2.14 52.55
N PRO A 3 -50.21 1.17 51.62
CA PRO A 3 -49.65 -0.19 51.85
C PRO A 3 -48.31 -0.42 51.09
N PHE A 4 -47.43 -1.41 51.33
CA PHE A 4 -47.58 -2.89 51.52
C PHE A 4 -48.06 -3.62 50.23
N SER A 5 -47.62 -4.83 49.85
CA SER A 5 -46.63 -5.75 50.43
C SER A 5 -46.13 -6.76 49.36
N ARG A 6 -44.95 -7.39 49.59
CA ARG A 6 -44.51 -8.78 49.20
C ARG A 6 -44.67 -9.22 47.72
N GLY A 7 -43.80 -10.04 47.13
CA GLY A 7 -42.68 -10.85 47.66
C GLY A 7 -42.86 -12.34 47.30
N GLY A 8 -41.76 -13.10 47.18
CA GLY A 8 -41.84 -14.58 47.11
C GLY A 8 -41.00 -15.25 46.02
N SER A 9 -39.94 -15.92 46.45
CA SER A 9 -39.19 -16.90 45.65
C SER A 9 -39.90 -18.25 45.57
N HIS A 10 -39.85 -18.94 44.42
CA HIS A 10 -39.72 -20.41 44.33
C HIS A 10 -39.13 -20.75 42.94
N LEU A 11 -37.96 -21.41 42.82
CA LEU A 11 -37.63 -22.83 43.09
C LEU A 11 -38.25 -23.84 42.10
N LEU A 12 -37.41 -24.25 41.14
CA LEU A 12 -37.17 -25.61 40.62
C LEU A 12 -38.34 -26.59 40.35
N ARG A 13 -38.15 -27.34 39.24
CA ARG A 13 -38.09 -28.84 39.20
C ARG A 13 -39.13 -29.55 38.31
N ARG A 14 -38.69 -29.96 37.11
CA ARG A 14 -38.51 -31.37 36.68
C ARG A 14 -37.73 -31.34 35.35
N LEU A 15 -36.68 -32.13 35.07
CA LEU A 15 -36.30 -33.50 35.45
C LEU A 15 -37.19 -34.61 34.87
N GLN A 16 -36.74 -35.16 33.74
CA GLN A 16 -36.43 -36.59 33.54
C GLN A 16 -35.29 -36.63 32.49
N THR A 17 -34.04 -37.00 32.83
CA THR A 17 -33.48 -38.36 33.02
C THR A 17 -33.56 -39.22 31.75
N ARG A 18 -32.53 -40.00 31.37
CA ARG A 18 -31.69 -40.85 32.26
C ARG A 18 -30.39 -41.32 31.57
N ALA A 19 -29.36 -41.66 32.38
CA ALA A 19 -28.23 -42.59 32.12
C ALA A 19 -27.30 -42.33 30.89
N SER A 20 -25.97 -42.12 31.00
CA SER A 20 -24.87 -42.89 31.65
C SER A 20 -24.41 -44.13 30.87
N SER A 21 -23.12 -44.50 30.77
CA SER A 21 -21.92 -44.09 31.55
C SER A 21 -20.59 -44.26 30.78
N SER A 22 -19.47 -43.74 31.35
CA SER A 22 -18.08 -44.28 31.33
C SER A 22 -17.37 -44.70 30.01
N LYS A 23 -16.06 -44.51 29.76
CA LYS A 23 -14.95 -43.61 30.22
C LYS A 23 -13.72 -43.91 29.29
N PRO A 24 -12.58 -43.17 29.33
CA PRO A 24 -11.52 -43.21 28.28
C PRO A 24 -10.37 -44.23 28.58
N PRO A 25 -9.34 -44.39 27.73
CA PRO A 25 -8.20 -43.45 27.54
C PRO A 25 -8.10 -42.95 26.05
N THR A 26 -7.01 -42.50 25.40
CA THR A 26 -5.54 -42.48 25.62
C THR A 26 -4.87 -41.25 24.92
N ASN A 27 -3.58 -41.29 24.53
CA ASN A 27 -2.77 -40.18 23.98
C ASN A 27 -1.91 -40.58 22.75
N LYS A 28 -1.65 -39.62 21.83
CA LYS A 28 -0.51 -39.55 20.87
C LYS A 28 -0.38 -40.70 19.82
N PRO A 29 0.54 -40.60 18.82
CA PRO A 29 0.81 -39.49 17.89
C PRO A 29 0.82 -39.94 16.39
N PRO A 30 0.90 -39.04 15.39
CA PRO A 30 1.00 -39.42 13.98
C PRO A 30 2.45 -39.55 13.45
N SER A 31 2.84 -40.75 12.99
CA SER A 31 4.07 -41.02 12.21
C SER A 31 4.04 -42.47 11.65
N PRO A 32 4.94 -42.90 10.72
CA PRO A 32 5.61 -42.17 9.63
C PRO A 32 5.60 -42.93 8.26
N THR A 33 6.11 -42.27 7.21
CA THR A 33 6.72 -42.86 5.98
C THR A 33 5.85 -43.68 5.00
N SER A 34 5.96 -43.45 3.68
CA SER A 34 7.11 -44.00 2.94
C SER A 34 7.46 -43.31 1.60
N LYS A 35 8.79 -43.11 1.42
CA LYS A 35 9.62 -43.28 0.21
C LYS A 35 9.21 -42.47 -1.05
N LEU A 36 9.80 -41.32 -1.41
CA LEU A 36 11.20 -41.04 -1.86
C LEU A 36 11.63 -41.86 -3.12
N PRO A 37 12.49 -41.35 -4.05
CA PRO A 37 13.32 -40.14 -3.92
C PRO A 37 13.38 -39.16 -5.12
N SER A 38 13.98 -37.99 -4.84
CA SER A 38 14.38 -36.96 -5.79
C SER A 38 15.72 -37.27 -6.48
N LYS A 39 15.99 -36.61 -7.62
CA LYS A 39 17.36 -36.41 -8.15
C LYS A 39 17.53 -34.98 -8.66
N LEU A 40 18.69 -34.39 -8.36
CA LEU A 40 19.12 -33.04 -8.72
C LEU A 40 19.98 -33.04 -10.00
N LEU A 41 20.23 -31.85 -10.56
CA LEU A 41 21.21 -31.63 -11.62
C LEU A 41 22.64 -32.01 -11.21
N PRO A 42 23.48 -32.37 -12.18
CA PRO A 42 24.84 -31.82 -12.24
C PRO A 42 25.19 -31.18 -13.60
N LYS A 43 26.44 -30.72 -13.75
CA LYS A 43 26.94 -29.77 -14.76
C LYS A 43 27.99 -30.39 -15.71
N ARG A 44 28.34 -29.66 -16.79
CA ARG A 44 29.61 -29.75 -17.57
C ARG A 44 29.79 -31.03 -18.44
N PRO A 45 30.80 -31.12 -19.33
CA PRO A 45 31.94 -30.23 -19.59
C PRO A 45 32.09 -29.73 -21.07
N LEU A 46 33.32 -29.35 -21.42
CA LEU A 46 33.81 -28.72 -22.66
C LEU A 46 34.52 -29.73 -23.60
N ASN A 47 34.86 -29.30 -24.82
CA ASN A 47 35.97 -29.75 -25.71
C ASN A 47 35.78 -30.84 -26.79
N SER A 48 36.72 -30.75 -27.77
CA SER A 48 37.17 -31.72 -28.80
C SER A 48 36.32 -32.02 -30.05
N ARG A 49 36.69 -31.36 -31.16
CA ARG A 49 36.96 -31.96 -32.49
C ARG A 49 38.21 -32.90 -32.40
N PRO A 50 38.61 -33.74 -33.41
CA PRO A 50 38.33 -33.65 -34.87
C PRO A 50 38.10 -35.01 -35.59
N THR A 51 38.20 -35.01 -36.94
CA THR A 51 38.72 -36.10 -37.85
C THR A 51 37.91 -37.41 -38.02
N THR A 52 37.87 -38.12 -39.17
CA THR A 52 38.25 -37.90 -40.60
C THR A 52 37.57 -38.99 -41.49
N LEU A 53 37.97 -39.12 -42.77
CA LEU A 53 37.56 -40.12 -43.80
C LEU A 53 36.20 -39.81 -44.46
N GLU A 54 35.99 -39.95 -45.79
CA GLU A 54 36.88 -40.21 -46.95
C GLU A 54 36.40 -39.34 -48.15
N SER A 55 37.25 -38.64 -48.91
CA SER A 55 38.22 -39.14 -49.91
C SER A 55 37.61 -39.60 -51.25
N ARG A 56 37.56 -38.69 -52.23
CA ARG A 56 37.83 -39.04 -53.64
C ARG A 56 38.33 -37.84 -54.46
N ARG A 57 39.64 -37.79 -54.73
CA ARG A 57 40.21 -37.16 -55.95
C ARG A 57 40.02 -38.16 -57.11
N THR A 58 40.07 -37.86 -58.40
CA THR A 58 40.71 -36.82 -59.23
C THR A 58 39.68 -36.32 -60.30
N ALA A 59 39.91 -35.35 -61.19
CA ALA A 59 41.10 -35.02 -61.99
C ALA A 59 41.22 -33.53 -62.39
N ARG A 60 42.09 -33.25 -63.37
CA ARG A 60 42.85 -32.00 -63.54
C ARG A 60 42.80 -31.50 -64.99
N ALA A 61 42.44 -30.23 -65.18
CA ALA A 61 42.75 -29.44 -66.38
C ALA A 61 43.37 -28.10 -65.95
N LYS A 62 44.06 -27.40 -66.86
CA LYS A 62 44.77 -26.13 -66.60
C LYS A 62 44.54 -25.15 -67.78
N PRO A 63 45.04 -23.91 -67.74
CA PRO A 63 44.20 -22.71 -67.66
C PRO A 63 44.01 -21.99 -69.01
N SER A 64 43.06 -21.06 -69.03
CA SER A 64 43.07 -19.88 -69.91
C SER A 64 42.59 -18.67 -69.11
N ALA A 65 42.82 -17.45 -69.60
CA ALA A 65 42.65 -16.22 -68.83
C ALA A 65 41.86 -15.16 -69.60
N GLU A 66 40.95 -14.44 -68.90
CA GLU A 66 40.58 -13.08 -69.28
C GLU A 66 39.97 -12.25 -68.13
N LYS A 67 40.50 -11.02 -67.99
CA LYS A 67 39.90 -9.74 -67.54
C LYS A 67 39.10 -9.63 -66.21
N PRO A 68 39.15 -8.46 -65.54
CA PRO A 68 38.46 -8.22 -64.26
C PRO A 68 36.97 -7.88 -64.45
N VAL A 69 36.15 -8.26 -63.46
CA VAL A 69 34.74 -7.85 -63.33
C VAL A 69 34.59 -7.00 -62.06
N ALA A 70 33.80 -5.93 -62.14
CA ALA A 70 33.79 -4.85 -61.16
C ALA A 70 33.26 -5.23 -59.77
N GLU A 71 33.88 -4.64 -58.75
CA GLU A 71 33.47 -4.71 -57.35
C GLU A 71 32.07 -4.07 -57.16
N LYS A 72 31.07 -4.88 -56.82
CA LYS A 72 29.68 -4.43 -56.70
C LYS A 72 29.42 -3.75 -55.36
N LYS A 73 29.88 -2.51 -55.24
CA LYS A 73 29.70 -1.62 -54.08
C LYS A 73 28.28 -1.69 -53.51
N VAL A 74 28.15 -2.13 -52.26
CA VAL A 74 26.87 -2.16 -51.54
C VAL A 74 26.43 -0.72 -51.27
N SER A 75 25.37 -0.28 -51.92
CA SER A 75 24.73 1.01 -51.65
C SER A 75 24.04 0.99 -50.29
N SER A 76 24.22 2.07 -49.51
CA SER A 76 23.48 2.28 -48.26
C SER A 76 21.97 2.21 -48.51
N PHE A 77 21.27 1.43 -47.69
CA PHE A 77 19.83 1.21 -47.84
C PHE A 77 19.07 2.24 -47.00
N ASP A 78 18.89 3.45 -47.54
CA ASP A 78 18.31 4.56 -46.78
C ASP A 78 16.83 4.27 -46.41
N PRO A 79 16.50 4.11 -45.11
CA PRO A 79 15.18 3.63 -44.69
C PRO A 79 14.05 4.62 -45.02
N LEU A 80 14.37 5.90 -45.18
CA LEU A 80 13.44 6.95 -45.63
C LEU A 80 12.93 6.68 -47.06
N TYR A 81 13.81 6.23 -47.98
CA TYR A 81 13.45 5.97 -49.37
C TYR A 81 12.56 4.73 -49.51
N GLY A 82 12.81 3.70 -48.70
CA GLY A 82 11.93 2.53 -48.62
C GLY A 82 10.51 2.89 -48.16
N PHE A 83 10.40 3.76 -47.13
CA PHE A 83 9.12 4.20 -46.61
C PHE A 83 8.32 5.07 -47.58
N THR A 84 8.96 5.97 -48.34
CA THR A 84 8.28 6.78 -49.36
C THR A 84 7.81 5.96 -50.55
N VAL A 85 8.65 5.05 -51.09
CA VAL A 85 8.26 4.17 -52.20
C VAL A 85 7.10 3.25 -51.81
N LEU A 86 7.12 2.69 -50.59
CA LEU A 86 6.01 1.87 -50.09
C LEU A 86 4.71 2.70 -49.93
N ARG A 87 4.80 3.92 -49.39
CA ARG A 87 3.67 4.87 -49.30
C ARG A 87 3.08 5.21 -50.67
N ILE A 88 3.91 5.43 -51.68
CA ILE A 88 3.48 5.77 -53.05
C ILE A 88 2.82 4.56 -53.74
N SER A 89 3.39 3.36 -53.59
CA SER A 89 2.82 2.13 -54.16
C SER A 89 1.43 1.81 -53.56
N LEU A 90 1.30 1.89 -52.22
CA LEU A 90 -0.01 1.74 -51.57
C LEU A 90 -1.01 2.83 -52.01
N SER A 91 -0.60 4.09 -52.12
CA SER A 91 -1.53 5.17 -52.48
C SER A 91 -2.08 5.03 -53.91
N GLN A 92 -1.26 4.58 -54.86
CA GLN A 92 -1.70 4.34 -56.24
C GLN A 92 -2.66 3.15 -56.34
N SER A 93 -2.36 2.04 -55.65
CA SER A 93 -3.22 0.84 -55.61
C SER A 93 -4.55 1.11 -54.88
N LEU A 94 -4.51 1.82 -53.75
CA LEU A 94 -5.72 2.25 -53.04
C LEU A 94 -6.56 3.21 -53.90
N ALA A 95 -5.92 4.15 -54.60
CA ALA A 95 -6.61 5.12 -55.45
C ALA A 95 -7.20 4.50 -56.73
N SER A 96 -6.66 3.41 -57.27
CA SER A 96 -7.31 2.67 -58.37
C SER A 96 -8.50 1.87 -57.86
N PHE A 97 -8.35 1.14 -56.74
CA PHE A 97 -9.43 0.40 -56.08
C PHE A 97 -10.60 1.32 -55.70
N LEU A 98 -10.34 2.45 -55.02
CA LEU A 98 -11.38 3.43 -54.65
C LEU A 98 -12.09 4.01 -55.88
N ARG A 99 -11.37 4.28 -56.98
CA ARG A 99 -11.99 4.73 -58.24
C ARG A 99 -12.87 3.64 -58.88
N GLN A 100 -12.50 2.36 -58.75
CA GLN A 100 -13.29 1.25 -59.25
C GLN A 100 -14.55 1.01 -58.39
N VAL A 101 -14.42 1.05 -57.06
CA VAL A 101 -15.57 0.99 -56.12
C VAL A 101 -16.52 2.15 -56.36
N HIS A 102 -16.03 3.38 -56.52
CA HIS A 102 -16.87 4.55 -56.79
C HIS A 102 -17.64 4.43 -58.13
N LYS A 103 -16.99 3.90 -59.18
CA LYS A 103 -17.66 3.60 -60.47
C LYS A 103 -18.74 2.52 -60.38
N GLN A 104 -18.59 1.53 -59.49
CA GLN A 104 -19.66 0.55 -59.25
C GLN A 104 -20.79 1.13 -58.38
N HIS A 105 -20.45 1.85 -57.31
CA HIS A 105 -21.42 2.51 -56.43
C HIS A 105 -22.32 3.51 -57.18
N ALA A 106 -21.76 4.25 -58.15
CA ALA A 106 -22.52 5.18 -58.99
C ALA A 106 -23.62 4.52 -59.86
N ARG A 107 -23.53 3.20 -60.11
CA ARG A 107 -24.52 2.43 -60.91
C ARG A 107 -25.69 1.89 -60.09
N LEU A 108 -25.63 1.95 -58.76
CA LEU A 108 -26.69 1.44 -57.88
C LEU A 108 -27.89 2.39 -57.86
N PRO A 109 -29.12 1.88 -57.64
CA PRO A 109 -30.30 2.72 -57.51
C PRO A 109 -30.22 3.60 -56.25
N GLN A 110 -30.80 4.80 -56.32
CA GLN A 110 -30.69 5.85 -55.30
C GLN A 110 -30.90 5.37 -53.84
N PRO A 111 -31.95 4.61 -53.47
CA PRO A 111 -32.12 4.17 -52.08
C PRO A 111 -30.96 3.32 -51.55
N ILE A 112 -30.36 2.46 -52.38
CA ILE A 112 -29.21 1.64 -52.00
C ILE A 112 -27.94 2.50 -51.83
N ARG A 113 -27.78 3.55 -52.64
CA ARG A 113 -26.68 4.51 -52.47
C ARG A 113 -26.80 5.31 -51.18
N TYR A 114 -28.01 5.67 -50.76
CA TYR A 114 -28.23 6.34 -49.48
C TYR A 114 -27.95 5.42 -48.29
N THR A 115 -28.36 4.15 -48.31
CA THR A 115 -28.05 3.21 -47.21
C THR A 115 -26.56 2.88 -47.13
N ILE A 116 -25.86 2.67 -48.25
CA ILE A 116 -24.41 2.47 -48.26
C ILE A 116 -23.67 3.72 -47.74
N ASN A 117 -24.04 4.92 -48.19
CA ASN A 117 -23.46 6.17 -47.67
C ASN A 117 -23.70 6.33 -46.17
N PHE A 118 -24.91 6.01 -45.68
CA PHE A 118 -25.26 6.09 -44.25
C PHE A 118 -24.43 5.11 -43.40
N ILE A 119 -24.31 3.84 -43.84
CA ILE A 119 -23.50 2.83 -43.17
C ILE A 119 -22.01 3.22 -43.18
N TYR A 120 -21.51 3.77 -44.29
CA TYR A 120 -20.14 4.27 -44.39
C TYR A 120 -19.88 5.45 -43.42
N LEU A 121 -20.78 6.44 -43.39
CA LEU A 121 -20.68 7.58 -42.45
C LEU A 121 -20.73 7.12 -41.00
N LEU A 122 -21.62 6.16 -40.66
CA LEU A 122 -21.71 5.59 -39.32
C LEU A 122 -20.43 4.83 -38.93
N GLY A 123 -19.86 4.04 -39.86
CA GLY A 123 -18.60 3.32 -39.65
C GLY A 123 -17.39 4.26 -39.49
N VAL A 124 -17.32 5.34 -40.28
CA VAL A 124 -16.29 6.38 -40.14
C VAL A 124 -16.45 7.14 -38.82
N ALA A 125 -17.68 7.51 -38.43
CA ALA A 125 -17.95 8.14 -37.14
C ALA A 125 -17.55 7.24 -35.96
N PHE A 126 -17.90 5.94 -36.00
CA PHE A 126 -17.47 4.96 -35.01
C PHE A 126 -15.93 4.88 -34.91
N ALA A 127 -15.24 4.78 -36.05
CA ALA A 127 -13.77 4.70 -36.11
C ALA A 127 -13.08 5.99 -35.60
N LEU A 128 -13.72 7.15 -35.72
CA LEU A 128 -13.21 8.43 -35.21
C LEU A 128 -13.53 8.66 -33.73
N ILE A 129 -14.66 8.16 -33.22
CA ILE A 129 -15.13 8.43 -31.84
C ILE A 129 -14.61 7.38 -30.84
N VAL A 130 -14.64 6.09 -31.20
CA VAL A 130 -14.39 5.01 -30.23
C VAL A 130 -12.94 4.97 -29.73
N PRO A 131 -11.89 5.08 -30.56
CA PRO A 131 -10.52 5.05 -30.06
C PRO A 131 -10.19 6.22 -29.11
N PRO A 132 -10.56 7.49 -29.39
CA PRO A 132 -10.44 8.58 -28.41
C PRO A 132 -11.20 8.35 -27.11
N VAL A 133 -12.42 7.78 -27.15
CA VAL A 133 -13.19 7.46 -25.94
C VAL A 133 -12.51 6.39 -25.10
N ILE A 134 -11.95 5.34 -25.73
CA ILE A 134 -11.17 4.30 -25.03
C ILE A 134 -9.89 4.90 -24.42
N VAL A 135 -9.14 5.72 -25.17
CA VAL A 135 -7.94 6.38 -24.66
C VAL A 135 -8.28 7.32 -23.51
N PHE A 136 -9.35 8.11 -23.61
CA PHE A 136 -9.80 9.01 -22.56
C PHE A 136 -10.16 8.25 -21.28
N ARG A 137 -10.96 7.18 -21.40
CA ARG A 137 -11.34 6.33 -20.27
C ARG A 137 -10.11 5.73 -19.57
N ASN A 138 -9.16 5.21 -20.36
CA ASN A 138 -7.99 4.52 -19.83
C ASN A 138 -6.94 5.44 -19.16
N HIS A 139 -6.98 6.76 -19.40
CA HIS A 139 -5.97 7.71 -18.90
C HIS A 139 -6.50 8.81 -17.96
N PHE A 140 -7.78 9.17 -18.05
CA PHE A 140 -8.35 10.28 -17.29
C PHE A 140 -9.39 9.84 -16.28
N TYR A 141 -10.41 9.08 -16.70
CA TYR A 141 -11.54 8.71 -15.85
C TYR A 141 -12.09 7.32 -16.16
N ASP A 142 -12.21 6.46 -15.14
CA ASP A 142 -12.91 5.18 -15.24
C ASP A 142 -14.07 5.09 -14.23
N ILE A 143 -15.09 4.30 -14.57
CA ILE A 143 -16.24 4.00 -13.71
C ILE A 143 -16.14 2.53 -13.30
N ILE A 144 -15.87 2.30 -12.02
CA ILE A 144 -15.70 0.95 -11.46
C ILE A 144 -16.80 0.64 -10.45
N ARG A 145 -17.12 -0.64 -10.28
CA ARG A 145 -18.10 -1.10 -9.28
C ARG A 145 -17.39 -1.48 -7.99
N VAL A 146 -17.95 -1.03 -6.86
CA VAL A 146 -17.49 -1.40 -5.52
C VAL A 146 -18.07 -2.78 -5.18
N THR A 147 -17.21 -3.75 -4.89
CA THR A 147 -17.61 -5.12 -4.56
C THR A 147 -17.13 -5.50 -3.16
N GLY A 148 -18.06 -5.67 -2.23
CA GLY A 148 -17.80 -6.14 -0.86
C GLY A 148 -17.97 -5.06 0.22
N PRO A 149 -17.88 -5.43 1.51
CA PRO A 149 -18.26 -4.58 2.65
C PRO A 149 -17.17 -3.61 3.12
N SER A 150 -15.94 -3.67 2.60
CA SER A 150 -14.78 -3.07 3.30
C SER A 150 -14.66 -1.53 3.27
N MET A 151 -15.70 -0.86 2.75
CA MET A 151 -15.93 0.58 2.77
C MET A 151 -17.35 0.95 3.26
N SER A 152 -18.13 -0.03 3.72
CA SER A 152 -19.47 0.15 4.29
C SER A 152 -19.36 0.74 5.69
N PRO A 153 -20.19 1.72 6.09
CA PRO A 153 -21.40 2.20 5.40
C PRO A 153 -21.17 3.25 4.31
N TYR A 154 -19.97 3.85 4.19
CA TYR A 154 -19.74 5.01 3.31
C TYR A 154 -19.88 4.70 1.81
N LEU A 155 -19.50 3.50 1.39
CA LEU A 155 -19.85 2.91 0.09
C LEU A 155 -20.57 1.60 0.34
N ASN A 156 -21.52 1.24 -0.53
CA ASN A 156 -22.21 -0.05 -0.52
C ASN A 156 -22.99 -0.24 0.80
N THR A 157 -23.87 0.73 1.09
CA THR A 157 -24.72 0.84 2.31
C THR A 157 -25.46 -0.45 2.64
N ASP A 158 -25.96 -1.12 1.61
CA ASP A 158 -26.88 -2.25 1.70
C ASP A 158 -26.23 -3.50 2.35
N PHE A 159 -24.92 -3.48 2.66
CA PHE A 159 -24.17 -4.57 3.29
C PHE A 159 -24.23 -4.59 4.83
N GLU A 160 -24.86 -3.61 5.47
CA GLU A 160 -25.12 -3.66 6.91
C GLU A 160 -26.31 -4.59 7.24
N ASP A 161 -27.40 -4.52 6.47
CA ASP A 161 -28.55 -5.40 6.61
C ASP A 161 -28.21 -6.87 6.33
N GLY A 162 -28.63 -7.75 7.25
CA GLY A 162 -28.30 -9.19 7.30
C GLY A 162 -28.87 -10.06 6.16
N ALA A 163 -29.22 -9.48 5.00
CA ALA A 163 -29.69 -10.14 3.80
C ALA A 163 -28.58 -11.01 3.15
N THR A 164 -28.31 -12.13 3.80
CA THR A 164 -27.37 -13.19 3.41
C THR A 164 -28.03 -14.14 2.42
N SER A 165 -28.33 -13.64 1.22
CA SER A 165 -28.80 -14.46 0.09
C SER A 165 -27.78 -14.39 -1.05
N VAL A 166 -27.16 -15.53 -1.35
CA VAL A 166 -25.94 -15.65 -2.16
C VAL A 166 -26.17 -15.49 -3.68
N HIS A 167 -27.41 -15.21 -4.12
CA HIS A 167 -27.82 -15.36 -5.52
C HIS A 167 -28.54 -14.18 -6.17
N ASP A 168 -28.66 -13.02 -5.52
CA ASP A 168 -29.39 -11.90 -6.12
C ASP A 168 -28.53 -11.08 -7.10
N ILE A 169 -28.76 -11.31 -8.40
CA ILE A 169 -28.15 -10.60 -9.54
C ILE A 169 -28.54 -9.10 -9.55
N THR A 170 -29.55 -8.72 -8.75
CA THR A 170 -30.21 -7.40 -8.78
C THR A 170 -29.63 -6.38 -7.79
N ARG A 171 -28.69 -6.76 -6.90
CA ARG A 171 -28.16 -5.85 -5.86
C ARG A 171 -27.40 -4.66 -6.48
N SER A 172 -27.78 -3.45 -6.09
CA SER A 172 -27.19 -2.17 -6.48
C SER A 172 -25.74 -2.04 -6.00
N THR A 173 -24.79 -2.57 -6.77
CA THR A 173 -23.36 -2.31 -6.51
C THR A 173 -23.00 -0.88 -6.87
N ASP A 174 -22.59 -0.12 -5.85
CA ASP A 174 -22.09 1.24 -5.95
C ASP A 174 -21.08 1.41 -7.10
N ARG A 175 -21.21 2.52 -7.82
CA ARG A 175 -20.30 2.89 -8.90
C ARG A 175 -19.50 4.10 -8.46
N ILE A 176 -18.18 4.02 -8.52
CA ILE A 176 -17.32 5.17 -8.25
C ILE A 176 -16.64 5.65 -9.54
N LEU A 177 -16.60 6.97 -9.71
CA LEU A 177 -15.84 7.64 -10.74
C LEU A 177 -14.41 7.83 -10.23
N LEU A 178 -13.47 7.07 -10.79
CA LEU A 178 -12.05 7.20 -10.53
C LEU A 178 -11.42 8.23 -11.46
N LYS A 179 -10.75 9.23 -10.91
CA LYS A 179 -9.76 10.05 -11.63
C LYS A 179 -8.44 9.29 -11.71
N LEU A 180 -8.09 8.83 -12.91
CA LEU A 180 -6.83 8.15 -13.22
C LEU A 180 -5.70 9.14 -13.54
N TYR A 181 -6.02 10.37 -13.94
CA TYR A 181 -4.99 11.37 -14.27
C TYR A 181 -4.21 11.84 -13.03
N ARG A 182 -2.88 11.66 -13.06
CA ARG A 182 -1.92 12.00 -11.98
C ARG A 182 -2.35 11.46 -10.60
N PRO A 183 -2.49 10.13 -10.43
CA PRO A 183 -3.17 9.56 -9.27
C PRO A 183 -2.36 9.73 -7.97
N ARG A 184 -1.03 9.87 -8.08
CA ARG A 184 -0.07 10.02 -6.96
C ARG A 184 0.11 11.46 -6.46
N TYR A 185 -0.32 12.46 -7.22
CA TYR A 185 -0.20 13.87 -6.85
C TYR A 185 -1.39 14.30 -6.00
N ASP A 186 -1.25 15.36 -5.20
CA ASP A 186 -2.32 15.95 -4.38
C ASP A 186 -3.10 14.94 -3.52
N LEU A 187 -2.44 13.90 -3.02
CA LEU A 187 -3.05 12.95 -2.08
C LEU A 187 -3.29 13.67 -0.76
N ARG A 188 -4.49 13.53 -0.21
CA ARG A 188 -4.91 14.14 1.06
C ARG A 188 -5.45 13.08 2.00
N ARG A 189 -5.24 13.30 3.29
CA ARG A 189 -5.90 12.60 4.40
C ARG A 189 -7.42 12.72 4.17
N GLY A 190 -8.17 11.64 4.40
CA GLY A 190 -9.62 11.55 4.13
C GLY A 190 -10.04 11.13 2.71
N MET A 191 -9.16 11.18 1.71
CA MET A 191 -9.51 10.77 0.33
C MET A 191 -9.71 9.25 0.20
N VAL A 192 -10.67 8.84 -0.63
CA VAL A 192 -10.84 7.45 -1.05
C VAL A 192 -10.05 7.18 -2.34
N VAL A 193 -9.24 6.13 -2.35
CA VAL A 193 -8.35 5.76 -3.47
C VAL A 193 -8.50 4.30 -3.86
N ALA A 194 -8.36 4.04 -5.16
CA ALA A 194 -8.19 2.70 -5.73
C ALA A 194 -6.71 2.44 -6.01
N PHE A 195 -6.19 1.30 -5.56
CA PHE A 195 -4.78 0.94 -5.66
C PHE A 195 -4.59 -0.57 -5.84
N ARG A 196 -3.41 -0.98 -6.34
CA ARG A 196 -3.01 -2.38 -6.41
C ARG A 196 -2.66 -2.92 -5.02
N THR A 197 -3.23 -4.04 -4.64
CA THR A 197 -3.00 -4.66 -3.33
C THR A 197 -1.55 -5.16 -3.22
N PRO A 198 -0.81 -4.86 -2.13
CA PRO A 198 0.62 -5.22 -2.04
C PRO A 198 0.87 -6.73 -1.99
N HIS A 199 -0.12 -7.52 -1.53
CA HIS A 199 -0.04 -8.99 -1.45
C HIS A 199 -0.55 -9.71 -2.73
N ASP A 200 -1.25 -9.00 -3.62
CA ASP A 200 -1.77 -9.55 -4.89
C ASP A 200 -1.85 -8.41 -5.92
N PRO A 201 -0.92 -8.36 -6.91
CA PRO A 201 -0.88 -7.28 -7.90
C PRO A 201 -1.93 -7.42 -9.01
N GLU A 202 -2.56 -8.59 -9.17
CA GLU A 202 -3.65 -8.79 -10.13
C GLU A 202 -4.97 -8.22 -9.60
N ARG A 203 -5.11 -8.15 -8.27
CA ARG A 203 -6.23 -7.48 -7.57
C ARG A 203 -6.01 -5.98 -7.38
N TRP A 204 -7.09 -5.34 -6.96
CA TRP A 204 -7.17 -3.94 -6.56
C TRP A 204 -8.04 -3.82 -5.31
N ALA A 205 -7.80 -2.79 -4.51
CA ALA A 205 -8.63 -2.44 -3.36
C ALA A 205 -9.02 -0.96 -3.42
N ILE A 206 -10.17 -0.65 -2.81
CA ILE A 206 -10.65 0.70 -2.57
C ILE A 206 -10.59 0.90 -1.05
N LYS A 207 -9.85 1.92 -0.59
CA LYS A 207 -9.66 2.26 0.83
C LYS A 207 -9.60 3.77 1.02
N ARG A 208 -9.79 4.25 2.24
CA ARG A 208 -9.60 5.66 2.60
C ARG A 208 -8.18 5.89 3.12
N ILE A 209 -7.55 6.98 2.68
CA ILE A 209 -6.29 7.47 3.25
C ILE A 209 -6.56 8.03 4.63
N VAL A 210 -5.97 7.43 5.66
CA VAL A 210 -6.02 7.92 7.04
C VAL A 210 -4.78 8.75 7.35
N ALA A 211 -3.62 8.36 6.82
CA ALA A 211 -2.35 9.06 7.03
C ALA A 211 -1.45 9.03 5.78
N LEU A 212 -0.52 9.98 5.71
CA LEU A 212 0.43 10.18 4.63
C LEU A 212 1.87 10.20 5.17
N GLN A 213 2.85 10.16 4.28
CA GLN A 213 4.28 10.33 4.60
C GLN A 213 4.55 11.39 5.69
N GLY A 214 5.31 11.02 6.71
CA GLY A 214 5.65 11.90 7.84
C GLY A 214 4.64 11.90 9.00
N ASP A 215 3.42 11.40 8.81
CA ASP A 215 2.48 11.15 9.91
C ASP A 215 2.96 9.98 10.79
N ARG A 216 2.61 10.00 12.08
CA ARG A 216 2.76 8.86 13.00
C ARG A 216 1.39 8.24 13.26
N VAL A 217 1.25 6.96 12.99
CA VAL A 217 0.03 6.15 13.22
C VAL A 217 0.29 5.17 14.36
N TYR A 218 -0.68 4.96 15.25
CA TYR A 218 -0.68 3.86 16.21
C TYR A 218 -1.60 2.76 15.67
N PRO A 219 -1.05 1.65 15.12
CA PRO A 219 -1.85 0.61 14.46
C PRO A 219 -2.79 -0.14 15.43
N LEU A 220 -3.79 -0.82 14.88
CA LEU A 220 -4.68 -1.70 15.67
C LEU A 220 -3.94 -2.93 16.23
N ALA A 221 -4.54 -3.55 17.24
CA ALA A 221 -3.93 -4.63 18.04
C ALA A 221 -3.47 -5.87 17.23
N HIS A 222 -4.02 -6.10 16.05
CA HIS A 222 -3.66 -7.21 15.15
C HIS A 222 -2.49 -6.89 14.20
N TYR A 223 -1.83 -5.74 14.32
CA TYR A 223 -0.75 -5.32 13.42
C TYR A 223 0.54 -6.15 13.58
N PRO A 224 1.06 -6.78 12.50
CA PRO A 224 2.31 -7.55 12.57
C PRO A 224 3.49 -6.65 12.89
N GLY A 225 4.15 -6.91 14.03
CA GLY A 225 5.26 -6.09 14.54
C GLY A 225 4.84 -4.96 15.48
N LEU A 226 3.59 -4.93 15.97
CA LEU A 226 3.14 -3.97 16.98
C LEU A 226 4.02 -3.96 18.24
N GLU A 227 4.53 -5.13 18.66
CA GLU A 227 5.48 -5.26 19.77
C GLU A 227 6.78 -4.48 19.52
N ALA A 228 7.32 -4.54 18.30
CA ALA A 228 8.55 -3.86 17.92
C ALA A 228 8.39 -2.33 17.82
N LEU A 229 7.16 -1.82 17.75
CA LEU A 229 6.89 -0.38 17.88
C LEU A 229 6.98 0.09 19.34
N CYS A 230 6.91 -0.81 20.33
CA CYS A 230 7.00 -0.51 21.78
C CYS A 230 6.15 0.70 22.23
N GLY A 231 4.96 0.89 21.65
CA GLY A 231 4.08 2.04 21.94
C GLY A 231 4.52 3.38 21.34
N LYS A 232 5.63 3.47 20.58
CA LYS A 232 6.10 4.70 19.90
C LYS A 232 5.29 5.08 18.66
N GLY A 233 4.47 4.17 18.13
CA GLY A 233 3.76 4.32 16.85
C GLY A 233 4.67 4.16 15.64
N LEU A 234 4.06 3.95 14.47
CA LEU A 234 4.72 3.80 13.18
C LEU A 234 4.71 5.14 12.43
N ILE A 235 5.88 5.63 12.02
CA ILE A 235 5.97 6.76 11.08
C ILE A 235 5.72 6.23 9.66
N VAL A 236 4.81 6.86 8.91
CA VAL A 236 4.54 6.52 7.51
C VAL A 236 5.73 6.97 6.64
N PRO A 237 6.40 6.06 5.90
CA PRO A 237 7.58 6.40 5.12
C PRO A 237 7.30 7.39 3.97
N PHE A 238 8.34 8.06 3.47
CA PHE A 238 8.24 8.90 2.28
C PHE A 238 7.71 8.10 1.08
N GLY A 239 6.83 8.73 0.28
CA GLY A 239 6.18 8.09 -0.85
C GLY A 239 5.16 7.01 -0.48
N HIS A 240 4.82 6.82 0.80
CA HIS A 240 3.84 5.86 1.30
C HIS A 240 2.62 6.56 1.93
N MET A 241 1.56 5.77 2.12
CA MET A 241 0.28 6.18 2.73
C MET A 241 -0.23 5.06 3.63
N TRP A 242 -0.95 5.42 4.70
CA TRP A 242 -1.70 4.48 5.53
C TRP A 242 -3.18 4.56 5.11
N VAL A 243 -3.71 3.42 4.66
CA VAL A 243 -5.10 3.29 4.18
C VAL A 243 -5.88 2.25 4.98
N GLU A 244 -7.12 2.59 5.34
CA GLU A 244 -8.01 1.72 6.13
C GLU A 244 -9.39 1.60 5.46
N GLY A 245 -10.17 0.59 5.86
CA GLY A 245 -11.58 0.49 5.49
C GLY A 245 -12.47 1.31 6.43
N ASP A 246 -13.55 1.88 5.91
CA ASP A 246 -14.54 2.65 6.70
C ASP A 246 -15.46 1.76 7.59
N VAL A 247 -15.07 0.51 7.85
CA VAL A 247 -15.93 -0.55 8.42
C VAL A 247 -16.37 -0.23 9.85
N SER A 248 -17.69 -0.04 9.99
CA SER A 248 -18.46 0.16 11.23
C SER A 248 -18.50 -1.08 12.13
N ASP A 249 -18.96 -2.19 11.57
CA ASP A 249 -19.21 -3.47 12.24
C ASP A 249 -17.90 -4.16 12.64
N SER A 250 -17.67 -4.29 13.95
CA SER A 250 -16.47 -4.93 14.51
C SER A 250 -16.26 -6.35 14.01
N ASN A 251 -17.33 -7.12 13.76
CA ASN A 251 -17.23 -8.50 13.28
C ASN A 251 -16.76 -8.57 11.82
N LYS A 252 -17.12 -7.57 11.00
CA LYS A 252 -16.65 -7.44 9.61
C LYS A 252 -15.28 -6.77 9.56
N LYS A 253 -14.91 -5.96 10.55
CA LYS A 253 -13.68 -5.17 10.57
C LYS A 253 -12.41 -6.01 10.52
N ASP A 254 -12.34 -7.09 11.30
CA ASP A 254 -11.18 -8.00 11.29
C ASP A 254 -11.06 -8.81 9.98
N SER A 255 -12.07 -8.76 9.08
CA SER A 255 -11.98 -9.29 7.71
C SER A 255 -11.50 -8.24 6.68
N SER A 256 -11.34 -6.97 7.07
CA SER A 256 -10.84 -5.90 6.21
C SER A 256 -9.33 -6.02 5.99
N MET A 257 -8.90 -6.49 4.81
CA MET A 257 -7.50 -6.39 4.40
C MET A 257 -7.12 -4.94 4.13
N ASP A 258 -6.54 -4.28 5.13
CA ASP A 258 -6.02 -2.91 5.06
C ASP A 258 -4.66 -2.73 5.76
N SER A 259 -4.19 -1.50 5.95
CA SER A 259 -2.82 -1.22 6.41
C SER A 259 -2.56 -1.74 7.84
N ASN A 260 -3.60 -1.99 8.63
CA ASN A 260 -3.44 -2.67 9.91
C ASN A 260 -3.00 -4.15 9.77
N ILE A 261 -3.07 -4.73 8.57
CA ILE A 261 -2.63 -6.11 8.29
C ILE A 261 -1.32 -6.14 7.48
N TYR A 262 -1.13 -5.26 6.49
CA TYR A 262 0.05 -5.28 5.61
C TYR A 262 0.98 -4.06 5.71
N GLY A 263 0.69 -3.09 6.58
CA GLY A 263 1.50 -1.88 6.77
C GLY A 263 1.31 -0.80 5.70
N PRO A 264 2.23 0.20 5.64
CA PRO A 264 2.12 1.34 4.73
C PRO A 264 2.15 0.92 3.25
N VAL A 265 1.22 1.45 2.46
CA VAL A 265 1.13 1.20 1.02
C VAL A 265 1.95 2.25 0.28
N SER A 266 2.77 1.84 -0.69
CA SER A 266 3.44 2.80 -1.58
C SER A 266 2.40 3.55 -2.43
N THR A 267 2.49 4.88 -2.46
CA THR A 267 1.70 5.72 -3.38
C THR A 267 1.96 5.37 -4.85
N GLY A 268 3.07 4.66 -5.14
CA GLY A 268 3.36 4.02 -6.42
C GLY A 268 2.22 3.13 -6.94
N LEU A 269 1.48 2.48 -6.05
CA LEU A 269 0.43 1.50 -6.36
C LEU A 269 -0.95 2.14 -6.60
N VAL A 270 -1.12 3.45 -6.38
CA VAL A 270 -2.40 4.14 -6.57
C VAL A 270 -2.74 4.23 -8.07
N LEU A 271 -3.89 3.66 -8.43
CA LEU A 271 -4.45 3.65 -9.78
C LEU A 271 -5.28 4.91 -10.04
N GLY A 272 -6.07 5.33 -9.04
CA GLY A 272 -6.96 6.48 -9.19
C GLY A 272 -7.60 6.95 -7.88
N LYS A 273 -8.11 8.17 -7.91
CA LYS A 273 -8.82 8.81 -6.80
C LYS A 273 -10.32 8.74 -7.03
N ALA A 274 -11.11 8.30 -6.06
CA ALA A 274 -12.55 8.31 -6.17
C ALA A 274 -13.07 9.75 -5.99
N LEU A 275 -13.76 10.29 -7.00
CA LEU A 275 -14.32 11.65 -6.99
C LEU A 275 -15.81 11.68 -6.67
N ASN A 276 -16.55 10.70 -7.19
CA ASN A 276 -18.00 10.64 -7.07
C ASN A 276 -18.45 9.19 -6.88
N VAL A 277 -19.52 9.00 -6.12
CA VAL A 277 -20.27 7.75 -6.00
C VAL A 277 -21.64 7.88 -6.69
N ASN A 278 -22.14 6.78 -7.22
CA ASN A 278 -23.51 6.64 -7.69
C ASN A 278 -24.04 5.25 -7.30
N THR A 279 -25.02 5.24 -6.40
CA THR A 279 -25.59 4.03 -5.80
C THR A 279 -26.68 3.37 -6.67
N SER A 280 -27.13 4.04 -7.73
CA SER A 280 -28.27 3.59 -8.54
C SER A 280 -27.99 3.61 -10.05
N LEU A 281 -28.71 2.77 -10.79
CA LEU A 281 -28.63 2.68 -12.26
C LEU A 281 -28.86 4.03 -12.97
N PHE A 282 -29.76 4.84 -12.42
CA PHE A 282 -30.14 6.17 -12.91
C PHE A 282 -29.95 7.25 -11.82
N GLY A 283 -29.14 6.96 -10.79
CA GLY A 283 -28.92 7.86 -9.67
C GLY A 283 -28.10 9.10 -10.05
N ARG A 284 -28.17 10.13 -9.20
CA ARG A 284 -27.28 11.29 -9.27
C ARG A 284 -25.88 10.89 -8.80
N TRP A 285 -24.85 11.37 -9.50
CA TRP A 285 -23.48 11.31 -9.01
C TRP A 285 -23.29 12.28 -7.84
N ILE A 286 -22.97 11.73 -6.66
CA ILE A 286 -22.72 12.47 -5.42
C ILE A 286 -21.20 12.61 -5.27
N PRO A 287 -20.65 13.80 -4.93
CA PRO A 287 -19.22 13.95 -4.67
C PRO A 287 -18.80 13.17 -3.42
N ILE A 288 -17.63 12.55 -3.47
CA ILE A 288 -17.00 11.88 -2.32
C ILE A 288 -16.32 12.94 -1.47
N ASP A 289 -16.88 13.19 -0.29
CA ASP A 289 -16.32 14.09 0.71
C ASP A 289 -15.05 13.49 1.33
N SER A 290 -13.93 14.20 1.15
CA SER A 290 -12.65 13.96 1.81
C SER A 290 -12.36 14.94 2.94
N ASP A 291 -13.05 16.08 2.98
CA ASP A 291 -12.58 17.29 3.65
C ASP A 291 -13.20 17.41 5.05
N HIS A 292 -14.42 16.89 5.24
CA HIS A 292 -15.02 16.70 6.56
C HIS A 292 -14.68 15.33 7.19
N PHE A 293 -13.72 14.57 6.64
CA PHE A 293 -13.32 13.30 7.22
C PHE A 293 -12.65 13.48 8.59
N LYS A 294 -13.35 13.05 9.64
CA LYS A 294 -12.81 13.07 11.01
C LYS A 294 -11.68 12.05 11.16
N LEU A 295 -10.44 12.55 11.13
CA LEU A 295 -9.26 11.74 11.42
C LEU A 295 -9.38 11.05 12.79
N PRO A 296 -9.04 9.75 12.89
CA PRO A 296 -9.07 9.04 14.14
C PRO A 296 -7.89 9.47 15.01
N GLY A 297 -8.12 9.67 16.32
CA GLY A 297 -7.09 10.13 17.28
C GLY A 297 -5.90 9.19 17.52
N ARG A 298 -5.77 8.11 16.73
CA ARG A 298 -4.58 7.25 16.62
C ARG A 298 -3.57 7.75 15.58
N VAL A 299 -3.74 8.96 15.05
CA VAL A 299 -2.85 9.56 14.03
C VAL A 299 -2.39 10.95 14.48
N GLN A 300 -1.07 11.11 14.61
CA GLN A 300 -0.40 12.39 14.80
C GLN A 300 0.05 12.91 13.44
N ILE A 301 -0.46 14.08 13.06
CA ILE A 301 -0.20 14.72 11.77
C ILE A 301 1.23 15.29 11.74
N ASP A 302 1.93 15.11 10.61
CA ASP A 302 3.25 15.70 10.31
C ASP A 302 4.29 15.49 11.45
N ALA A 303 4.21 14.34 12.12
CA ALA A 303 4.97 13.99 13.32
C ALA A 303 6.50 14.05 13.15
N VAL A 304 7.01 13.84 11.93
CA VAL A 304 8.45 14.03 11.62
C VAL A 304 8.87 15.50 11.71
N THR A 305 8.00 16.44 11.33
CA THR A 305 8.26 17.88 11.41
C THR A 305 8.15 18.41 12.85
N LEU A 306 7.38 17.71 13.69
CA LEU A 306 7.20 18.00 15.12
C LEU A 306 8.26 17.35 16.02
N GLN A 307 9.14 16.51 15.45
CA GLN A 307 10.17 15.80 16.21
C GLN A 307 11.50 16.55 16.09
N ASP A 308 11.79 17.37 17.09
CA ASP A 308 13.03 18.13 17.18
C ASP A 308 14.23 17.16 17.29
N PRO A 309 15.21 17.23 16.36
CA PRO A 309 16.35 16.34 16.35
C PRO A 309 17.30 16.58 17.54
N ASP A 310 17.36 17.79 18.08
CA ASP A 310 18.22 18.13 19.21
C ASP A 310 17.63 17.59 20.52
N GLU A 311 16.30 17.63 20.70
CA GLU A 311 15.65 16.93 21.83
C GLU A 311 15.91 15.42 21.82
N GLU A 312 15.84 14.77 20.65
CA GLU A 312 16.12 13.33 20.56
C GLU A 312 17.61 13.04 20.78
N HIS A 313 18.52 13.84 20.21
CA HIS A 313 19.95 13.66 20.42
C HIS A 313 20.36 13.86 21.89
N GLN A 314 19.85 14.92 22.54
CA GLN A 314 20.04 15.14 23.98
C GLN A 314 19.48 13.98 24.81
N SER A 315 18.28 13.48 24.48
CA SER A 315 17.66 12.36 25.20
C SER A 315 18.47 11.06 25.06
N GLN A 316 19.05 10.79 23.88
CA GLN A 316 19.95 9.65 23.66
C GLN A 316 21.28 9.81 24.40
N GLN A 317 21.91 10.99 24.37
CA GLN A 317 23.11 11.29 25.17
C GLN A 317 22.85 11.10 26.67
N PHE A 318 21.72 11.59 27.17
CA PHE A 318 21.36 11.52 28.59
C PHE A 318 21.01 10.10 29.05
N GLU A 319 20.38 9.28 28.19
CA GLU A 319 20.18 7.86 28.46
C GLU A 319 21.52 7.10 28.57
N ALA A 320 22.51 7.44 27.75
CA ALA A 320 23.86 6.89 27.87
C ALA A 320 24.58 7.32 29.18
N ILE A 321 24.20 8.42 29.84
CA ILE A 321 24.76 8.82 31.15
C ILE A 321 24.33 7.83 32.25
N PHE A 322 23.09 7.34 32.24
CA PHE A 322 22.66 6.29 33.18
C PHE A 322 23.28 4.93 32.86
N GLN A 323 23.21 4.49 31.60
CA GLN A 323 23.69 3.16 31.20
C GLN A 323 25.20 2.95 31.44
N ASN A 324 26.01 4.02 31.36
CA ASN A 324 27.45 3.96 31.63
C ASN A 324 27.82 4.27 33.09
N GLY A 325 26.86 4.31 34.02
CA GLY A 325 27.10 4.58 35.45
C GLY A 325 27.47 6.03 35.80
N LYS A 326 27.74 6.89 34.81
CA LYS A 326 28.07 8.32 35.00
C LYS A 326 27.01 9.10 35.77
N ALA A 327 25.74 8.70 35.71
CA ALA A 327 24.69 9.28 36.54
C ALA A 327 24.99 9.18 38.05
N ILE A 328 25.65 8.11 38.49
CA ILE A 328 26.05 7.90 39.89
C ILE A 328 27.25 8.79 40.23
N GLU A 329 28.23 8.92 39.32
CA GLU A 329 29.37 9.82 39.48
C GLU A 329 28.93 11.30 39.59
N ILE A 330 27.96 11.72 38.77
CA ILE A 330 27.34 13.05 38.83
C ILE A 330 26.54 13.24 40.13
N LEU A 331 25.74 12.24 40.52
CA LEU A 331 25.00 12.26 41.79
C LEU A 331 25.92 12.38 43.01
N GLU A 332 27.06 11.68 43.00
CA GLU A 332 28.09 11.81 44.03
C GLU A 332 28.80 13.16 43.99
N ALA A 333 29.12 13.70 42.82
CA ALA A 333 29.73 15.03 42.69
C ALA A 333 28.81 16.12 43.27
N LEU A 334 27.51 16.07 42.95
CA LEU A 334 26.50 16.95 43.55
C LEU A 334 26.40 16.74 45.07
N LYS A 335 26.27 15.50 45.54
CA LYS A 335 26.24 15.15 46.98
C LYS A 335 27.57 15.39 47.72
N ARG A 336 28.62 15.87 47.05
CA ARG A 336 29.85 16.42 47.66
C ARG A 336 29.81 17.95 47.68
N GLY A 337 29.54 18.60 46.54
CA GLY A 337 29.48 20.06 46.45
C GLY A 337 28.35 20.71 47.28
N LEU A 338 27.25 19.98 47.52
CA LEU A 338 26.11 20.44 48.33
C LEU A 338 26.30 20.27 49.85
N ARG A 339 27.51 19.88 50.32
CA ARG A 339 27.83 19.81 51.76
C ARG A 339 28.32 21.15 52.32
N GLU A 340 28.57 22.11 51.45
CA GLU A 340 29.07 23.45 51.76
C GLU A 340 27.99 24.45 51.35
N GLU A 341 27.52 25.31 52.25
CA GLU A 341 26.43 26.27 51.95
C GLU A 341 26.84 27.25 50.83
N GLU A 342 28.12 27.62 50.77
CA GLU A 342 28.71 28.38 49.64
C GLU A 342 28.55 27.64 48.30
N GLY A 343 28.58 26.31 48.29
CA GLY A 343 28.38 25.48 47.10
C GLY A 343 26.93 25.48 46.61
N VAL A 344 25.95 25.54 47.51
CA VAL A 344 24.53 25.70 47.16
C VAL A 344 24.29 27.08 46.56
N GLN A 345 24.78 28.13 47.22
CA GLN A 345 24.62 29.52 46.76
C GLN A 345 25.26 29.74 45.39
N ARG A 346 26.48 29.25 45.18
CA ARG A 346 27.21 29.31 43.90
C ARG A 346 26.50 28.56 42.76
N CYS A 347 25.71 27.53 43.06
CA CYS A 347 24.87 26.85 42.08
C CYS A 347 23.62 27.68 41.71
N LYS A 348 22.99 28.36 42.68
CA LYS A 348 21.85 29.26 42.43
C LYS A 348 22.25 30.54 41.67
N GLU A 349 23.48 31.04 41.86
CA GLU A 349 23.97 32.27 41.22
C GLU A 349 24.45 32.11 39.77
N ASN A 350 24.60 30.88 39.25
CA ASN A 350 25.05 30.65 37.88
C ASN A 350 23.88 30.20 36.96
N PRO A 351 23.43 31.03 36.00
CA PRO A 351 22.29 30.68 35.13
C PRO A 351 22.54 29.47 34.22
N GLU A 352 23.79 29.23 33.78
CA GLU A 352 24.11 28.05 32.95
C GLU A 352 23.97 26.74 33.74
N LEU A 353 24.23 26.77 35.05
CA LEU A 353 23.97 25.64 35.94
C LEU A 353 22.48 25.47 36.20
N LEU A 354 21.72 26.56 36.36
CA LEU A 354 20.28 26.52 36.58
C LEU A 354 19.55 25.86 35.39
N ASP A 355 19.86 26.27 34.16
CA ASP A 355 19.32 25.65 32.94
C ASP A 355 19.70 24.17 32.85
N LEU A 356 20.96 23.81 33.17
CA LEU A 356 21.41 22.42 33.23
C LEU A 356 20.62 21.60 34.26
N PHE A 357 20.32 22.16 35.43
CA PHE A 357 19.47 21.52 36.44
C PHE A 357 18.02 21.35 35.95
N HIS A 358 17.44 22.31 35.23
CA HIS A 358 16.12 22.16 34.61
C HIS A 358 16.09 21.06 33.52
N ILE A 359 17.15 20.93 32.72
CA ILE A 359 17.31 19.83 31.75
C ILE A 359 17.42 18.48 32.46
N ILE A 360 18.29 18.38 33.47
CA ILE A 360 18.48 17.16 34.29
C ILE A 360 17.15 16.74 34.95
N ARG A 361 16.43 17.69 35.57
CA ARG A 361 15.11 17.47 36.19
C ARG A 361 14.10 16.89 35.19
N THR A 362 14.03 17.48 34.01
CA THR A 362 13.07 17.08 32.97
C THR A 362 13.38 15.69 32.42
N GLN A 363 14.65 15.39 32.17
CA GLN A 363 15.07 14.10 31.63
C GLN A 363 15.05 12.99 32.70
N ALA A 364 15.42 13.26 33.96
CA ALA A 364 15.30 12.28 35.03
C ALA A 364 13.83 11.92 35.32
N LYS A 365 12.89 12.89 35.23
CA LYS A 365 11.43 12.62 35.22
C LYS A 365 10.96 11.76 34.05
N ARG A 366 11.68 11.71 32.91
CA ARG A 366 11.42 10.74 31.82
C ARG A 366 11.95 9.33 32.14
N GLN A 367 13.05 9.20 32.89
CA GLN A 367 13.67 7.90 33.21
C GLN A 367 12.91 7.14 34.33
N THR A 368 12.33 7.81 35.32
CA THR A 368 11.58 7.14 36.41
C THR A 368 10.33 6.39 35.96
N TYR A 369 9.77 6.71 34.76
CA TYR A 369 8.69 5.94 34.14
C TYR A 369 9.17 4.70 33.35
N LYS A 370 10.49 4.47 33.21
CA LYS A 370 11.01 3.27 32.55
C LYS A 370 11.00 2.06 33.49
N ARG A 371 11.07 0.88 32.87
CA ARG A 371 10.87 -0.41 33.55
C ARG A 371 12.13 -1.01 34.20
N ASP A 372 13.26 -0.31 34.17
CA ASP A 372 14.49 -0.73 34.83
C ASP A 372 14.57 -0.16 36.26
N SER A 373 14.63 -1.05 37.24
CA SER A 373 14.65 -0.69 38.66
C SER A 373 15.91 0.07 39.06
N GLN A 374 17.06 -0.23 38.47
CA GLN A 374 18.34 0.39 38.86
C GLN A 374 18.43 1.82 38.31
N THR A 375 18.12 2.01 37.02
CA THR A 375 18.03 3.36 36.43
C THR A 375 16.96 4.21 37.11
N ALA A 376 15.81 3.64 37.49
CA ALA A 376 14.74 4.37 38.18
C ALA A 376 15.13 4.84 39.60
N GLU A 377 15.86 4.02 40.37
CA GLU A 377 16.36 4.38 41.71
C GLU A 377 17.38 5.54 41.64
N VAL A 378 18.35 5.45 40.72
CA VAL A 378 19.34 6.53 40.49
C VAL A 378 18.66 7.79 39.96
N ALA A 379 17.70 7.69 39.03
CA ALA A 379 16.95 8.83 38.54
C ALA A 379 16.09 9.50 39.62
N THR A 380 15.51 8.73 40.55
CA THR A 380 14.75 9.28 41.69
C THR A 380 15.69 9.99 42.67
N SER A 381 16.82 9.39 43.02
CA SER A 381 17.86 10.01 43.86
C SER A 381 18.46 11.28 43.26
N LEU A 382 18.54 11.36 41.92
CA LEU A 382 19.00 12.55 41.19
C LEU A 382 17.91 13.63 41.15
N LEU A 383 16.64 13.25 41.13
CA LEU A 383 15.51 14.19 41.19
C LEU A 383 15.36 14.85 42.55
N GLU A 384 15.51 14.11 43.65
CA GLU A 384 15.46 14.69 45.00
C GLU A 384 16.50 15.82 45.14
N VAL A 385 17.77 15.52 44.83
CA VAL A 385 18.88 16.49 44.90
C VAL A 385 18.70 17.71 43.99
N VAL A 386 18.03 17.56 42.85
CA VAL A 386 17.80 18.65 41.89
C VAL A 386 16.52 19.43 42.18
N ASP A 387 15.49 18.80 42.74
CA ASP A 387 14.28 19.48 43.22
C ASP A 387 14.60 20.27 44.51
N ASP A 388 15.50 19.80 45.38
CA ASP A 388 16.03 20.55 46.54
C ASP A 388 16.85 21.78 46.10
N LEU A 389 17.66 21.66 45.04
CA LEU A 389 18.45 22.76 44.47
C LEU A 389 17.59 23.85 43.80
N LEU A 390 16.45 23.45 43.23
CA LEU A 390 15.50 24.31 42.52
C LEU A 390 14.30 24.72 43.38
N ALA A 391 14.32 24.43 44.69
CA ALA A 391 13.44 25.04 45.67
C ALA A 391 14.00 26.40 46.10
N ASP A 392 13.12 27.39 46.34
CA ASP A 392 13.47 28.78 46.68
C ASP A 392 14.27 28.91 47.99
#